data_AF-A0A969V1L0-F1
#
_entry.id   AF-A0A969V1L0-F1
#
_cell.length_a   1.000
_cell.length_b   1.000
_cell.length_c   1.000
_cell.angle_alpha   90.00
_cell.angle_beta   90.00
_cell.angle_gamma   90.00
#
_symmetry.space_group_name_H-M   'P 1'
#
loop_
_entity.id
_entity.type
_entity.pdbx_description
1 polymer ?
#
loop_
_entity_poly.entity_id
_entity_poly.type
_entity_poly.pdbx_seq_one_letter_code
_entity_poly.pdbx_strand_id
1 'polypeptide(L)'
;MQAEPSKLTIQADTREEVIAFLGAVIHQMPEAQNVEYLSRCIIVQSESSWRYFASTQESLILIPAFEQPKFLPTEHHILIPIGREISRAKDGLVLSRSNKTDFRQALVDMGLSEERAYNLSKNSKRNLNVLRRLIAVAPEIHTPDWAKPENGRSLIAVLLAGAWDDTKEGDREAIAQLARKPYEEVVADISRWVNSSDPPVRRVGSVWQLISCEDSWHLLSRFIVRDDLEAFKNVTLSVLGTFDPRYELPLDQRYAASIYGKDLPNSGFLRKGLAETLAILATRGLPSETQDIKPAQERVSGIIYQLLNSNVDWHIWASLAYILPTLAEAAPEAFLEAVDDGLAGDNPTLVQIFLQEEDFGGSPHTGLLWALEVLVWEAQYLSQVTLILGKLSRLDPGGKILNRPFRSLCEIFLCWNPQTPANLAQTLASY
;
A
#
# COMPACT_ATOMS: atom_id res chain seq x y z
N MET A 1 -1.90 0.90 39.79
CA MET A 1 -3.30 0.74 40.26
C MET A 1 -3.40 0.17 41.68
N GLN A 2 -2.28 -0.25 42.32
CA GLN A 2 -2.21 -0.65 43.74
C GLN A 2 -1.51 0.40 44.64
N ALA A 3 -1.20 1.57 44.09
CA ALA A 3 -0.52 2.66 44.79
C ALA A 3 -1.52 3.79 45.10
N GLU A 4 -1.06 4.89 45.70
CA GLU A 4 -1.88 6.10 45.85
C GLU A 4 -2.46 6.59 44.51
N PRO A 5 -3.61 7.27 44.52
CA PRO A 5 -4.21 7.88 43.34
C PRO A 5 -3.16 8.59 42.47
N SER A 6 -3.12 8.20 41.20
CA SER A 6 -2.01 8.54 40.30
C SER A 6 -2.52 8.90 38.92
N LYS A 7 -1.75 9.74 38.22
CA LYS A 7 -2.04 10.16 36.85
C LYS A 7 -1.04 9.50 35.91
N LEU A 8 -1.55 8.80 34.91
CA LEU A 8 -0.73 8.16 33.88
C LEU A 8 -1.19 8.63 32.50
N THR A 9 -0.29 9.26 31.77
CA THR A 9 -0.53 9.60 30.37
C THR A 9 0.02 8.50 29.49
N ILE A 10 -0.81 7.97 28.58
CA ILE A 10 -0.39 7.00 27.57
C ILE A 10 -0.71 7.58 26.19
N GLN A 11 0.26 7.50 25.29
CA GLN A 11 0.14 7.94 23.92
C GLN A 11 0.23 6.76 22.94
N ALA A 12 -0.68 6.69 21.97
CA ALA A 12 -0.65 5.73 20.86
C ALA A 12 -0.96 6.42 19.52
N ASP A 13 -1.29 5.69 18.45
CA ASP A 13 -1.74 6.32 17.21
C ASP A 13 -3.07 7.05 17.45
N THR A 14 -4.01 6.42 18.17
CA THR A 14 -5.28 7.03 18.56
C THR A 14 -5.62 6.89 20.04
N ARG A 15 -6.57 7.70 20.50
CA ARG A 15 -7.16 7.56 21.84
C ARG A 15 -7.80 6.18 22.03
N GLU A 16 -8.55 5.69 21.05
CA GLU A 16 -9.21 4.38 21.18
C GLU A 16 -8.19 3.24 21.29
N GLU A 17 -7.04 3.34 20.63
CA GLU A 17 -5.97 2.34 20.76
C GLU A 17 -5.45 2.27 22.19
N VAL A 18 -5.25 3.41 22.87
CA VAL A 18 -4.84 3.43 24.27
C VAL A 18 -5.90 2.77 25.16
N ILE A 19 -7.18 3.08 24.93
CA ILE A 19 -8.29 2.50 25.69
C ILE A 19 -8.36 0.97 25.46
N ALA A 20 -8.21 0.52 24.22
CA ALA A 20 -8.20 -0.89 23.87
C ALA A 20 -6.98 -1.62 24.46
N PHE A 21 -5.80 -0.97 24.46
CA PHE A 21 -4.59 -1.48 25.09
C PHE A 21 -4.81 -1.71 26.59
N LEU A 22 -5.41 -0.74 27.29
CA LEU A 22 -5.74 -0.91 28.71
C LEU A 22 -6.70 -2.07 28.93
N GLY A 23 -7.76 -2.16 28.12
CA GLY A 23 -8.69 -3.29 28.17
C GLY A 23 -7.99 -4.64 27.99
N ALA A 24 -7.07 -4.73 27.04
CA ALA A 24 -6.26 -5.93 26.80
C ALA A 24 -5.35 -6.26 27.99
N VAL A 25 -4.70 -5.26 28.60
CA VAL A 25 -3.86 -5.45 29.79
C VAL A 25 -4.66 -5.99 30.96
N ILE A 26 -5.85 -5.43 31.23
CA ILE A 26 -6.75 -5.92 32.30
C ILE A 26 -7.23 -7.34 31.98
N HIS A 27 -7.54 -7.63 30.72
CA HIS A 27 -8.02 -8.94 30.30
C HIS A 27 -6.97 -10.05 30.46
N GLN A 28 -5.68 -9.72 30.38
CA GLN A 28 -4.57 -10.66 30.60
C GLN A 28 -4.25 -10.92 32.08
N MET A 29 -4.88 -10.20 33.01
CA MET A 29 -4.68 -10.41 34.45
C MET A 29 -5.41 -11.67 34.96
N PRO A 30 -4.98 -12.23 36.11
CA PRO A 30 -5.74 -13.29 36.78
C PRO A 30 -7.20 -12.87 37.03
N GLU A 31 -8.14 -13.82 36.91
CA GLU A 31 -9.58 -13.57 36.93
C GLU A 31 -10.04 -12.68 38.10
N ALA A 32 -9.55 -12.94 39.30
CA ALA A 32 -9.89 -12.15 40.49
C ALA A 32 -9.49 -10.67 40.37
N GLN A 33 -8.29 -10.39 39.82
CA GLN A 33 -7.82 -9.01 39.62
C GLN A 33 -8.54 -8.33 38.46
N ASN A 34 -8.83 -9.09 37.39
CA ASN A 34 -9.57 -8.59 36.24
C ASN A 34 -10.95 -8.07 36.67
N VAL A 35 -11.72 -8.86 37.41
CA VAL A 35 -13.04 -8.46 37.93
C VAL A 35 -12.94 -7.22 38.82
N GLU A 36 -11.94 -7.18 39.71
CA GLU A 36 -11.71 -6.02 40.59
C GLU A 36 -11.45 -4.75 39.78
N TYR A 37 -10.52 -4.76 38.82
CA TYR A 37 -10.20 -3.58 38.03
C TYR A 37 -11.34 -3.16 37.11
N LEU A 38 -12.01 -4.10 36.44
CA LEU A 38 -13.15 -3.79 35.57
C LEU A 38 -14.31 -3.15 36.35
N SER A 39 -14.55 -3.58 37.60
CA SER A 39 -15.62 -3.03 38.43
C SER A 39 -15.44 -1.54 38.78
N ARG A 40 -14.19 -1.04 38.74
CA ARG A 40 -13.82 0.34 39.11
C ARG A 40 -13.40 1.19 37.91
N CYS A 41 -13.35 0.61 36.72
CA CYS A 41 -12.85 1.27 35.51
C CYS A 41 -14.00 1.90 34.73
N ILE A 42 -13.96 3.23 34.56
CA ILE A 42 -15.00 3.97 33.85
C ILE A 42 -14.40 4.73 32.67
N ILE A 43 -14.85 4.36 31.47
CA ILE A 43 -14.60 5.11 30.24
C ILE A 43 -15.65 6.21 30.16
N VAL A 44 -15.22 7.45 30.38
CA VAL A 44 -16.07 8.61 30.45
C VAL A 44 -16.15 9.26 29.07
N GLN A 45 -17.36 9.42 28.53
CA GLN A 45 -17.59 9.90 27.15
C GLN A 45 -17.83 11.42 27.05
N SER A 46 -18.00 12.13 28.17
CA SER A 46 -18.30 13.57 28.16
C SER A 46 -17.79 14.30 29.41
N GLU A 47 -17.57 15.62 29.28
CA GLU A 47 -17.17 16.51 30.38
C GLU A 47 -18.23 16.57 31.50
N SER A 48 -19.52 16.45 31.18
CA SER A 48 -20.59 16.42 32.19
C SER A 48 -20.54 15.12 33.02
N SER A 49 -20.38 13.97 32.36
CA SER A 49 -20.17 12.69 33.05
C SER A 49 -18.87 12.68 33.85
N TRP A 50 -17.81 13.34 33.36
CA TRP A 50 -16.53 13.46 34.06
C TRP A 50 -16.70 14.15 35.41
N ARG A 51 -17.39 15.29 35.45
CA ARG A 51 -17.69 16.00 36.71
C ARG A 51 -18.43 15.14 37.71
N TYR A 52 -19.39 14.34 37.24
CA TYR A 52 -20.16 13.45 38.10
C TYR A 52 -19.25 12.40 38.76
N PHE A 53 -18.51 11.64 37.96
CA PHE A 53 -17.63 10.59 38.49
C PHE A 53 -16.47 11.14 39.34
N ALA A 54 -15.94 12.31 38.97
CA ALA A 54 -14.89 12.99 39.73
C ALA A 54 -15.33 13.50 41.11
N SER A 55 -16.63 13.55 41.38
CA SER A 55 -17.18 13.92 42.70
C SER A 55 -17.53 12.72 43.59
N THR A 56 -17.35 11.49 43.09
CA THR A 56 -17.63 10.29 43.87
C THR A 56 -16.58 10.07 44.95
N GLN A 57 -16.99 9.49 46.08
CA GLN A 57 -16.07 9.23 47.20
C GLN A 57 -15.25 7.95 47.02
N GLU A 58 -15.71 7.03 46.18
CA GLU A 58 -15.00 5.79 45.88
C GLU A 58 -13.84 6.05 44.91
N SER A 59 -12.68 5.45 45.16
CA SER A 59 -11.53 5.60 44.26
C SER A 59 -11.74 4.77 42.99
N LEU A 60 -11.92 5.45 41.85
CA LEU A 60 -12.18 4.88 40.54
C LEU A 60 -10.95 4.97 39.64
N ILE A 61 -10.97 4.24 38.52
CA ILE A 61 -10.05 4.39 37.40
C ILE A 61 -10.80 5.11 36.29
N LEU A 62 -10.53 6.40 36.12
CA LEU A 62 -11.23 7.25 35.16
C LEU A 62 -10.42 7.42 33.88
N ILE A 63 -11.07 7.21 32.74
CA ILE A 63 -10.46 7.29 31.41
C ILE A 63 -11.34 8.20 30.53
N PRO A 64 -10.90 9.41 30.16
CA PRO A 64 -11.67 10.25 29.26
C PRO A 64 -11.55 9.72 27.83
N ALA A 65 -12.68 9.37 27.22
CA ALA A 65 -12.82 9.05 25.79
C ALA A 65 -13.14 10.29 24.93
N PHE A 66 -13.26 11.46 25.53
CA PHE A 66 -13.48 12.75 24.87
C PHE A 66 -12.19 13.59 24.87
N GLU A 67 -12.28 14.86 24.48
CA GLU A 67 -11.20 15.84 24.64
C GLU A 67 -10.67 15.90 26.08
N GLN A 68 -9.56 16.62 26.30
CA GLN A 68 -8.97 16.70 27.63
C GLN A 68 -9.95 17.30 28.67
N PRO A 69 -10.14 16.65 29.82
CA PRO A 69 -11.02 17.14 30.87
C PRO A 69 -10.51 18.46 31.45
N LYS A 70 -11.42 19.36 31.83
CA LYS A 70 -11.06 20.70 32.32
C LYS A 70 -10.33 20.71 33.67
N PHE A 71 -10.49 19.65 34.46
CA PHE A 71 -9.82 19.46 35.73
C PHE A 71 -9.57 17.96 35.97
N LEU A 72 -8.56 17.66 36.79
CA LEU A 72 -8.16 16.29 37.12
C LEU A 72 -8.26 16.08 38.64
N PRO A 73 -9.23 15.29 39.14
CA PRO A 73 -9.37 15.01 40.57
C PRO A 73 -8.14 14.27 41.13
N THR A 74 -7.88 14.43 42.43
CA THR A 74 -6.75 13.80 43.13
C THR A 74 -7.09 12.44 43.74
N GLU A 75 -8.36 12.16 44.02
CA GLU A 75 -8.78 10.96 44.76
C GLU A 75 -8.92 9.69 43.89
N HIS A 76 -8.83 9.84 42.57
CA HIS A 76 -9.01 8.76 41.60
C HIS A 76 -7.72 8.49 40.82
N HIS A 77 -7.58 7.25 40.34
CA HIS A 77 -6.57 6.97 39.32
C HIS A 77 -7.07 7.48 37.97
N ILE A 78 -6.23 8.25 37.27
CA ILE A 78 -6.59 8.81 35.98
C ILE A 78 -5.61 8.30 34.94
N LEU A 79 -6.15 7.66 33.91
CA LEU A 79 -5.39 7.37 32.71
C LEU A 79 -5.83 8.35 31.63
N ILE A 80 -4.88 9.13 31.12
CA ILE A 80 -5.12 10.12 30.07
C ILE A 80 -4.69 9.49 28.73
N PRO A 81 -5.64 9.05 27.89
CA PRO A 81 -5.33 8.51 26.58
C PRO A 81 -5.15 9.64 25.56
N ILE A 82 -4.00 9.64 24.91
CA ILE A 82 -3.58 10.67 23.96
C ILE A 82 -3.28 10.00 22.61
N GLY A 83 -3.79 10.56 21.51
CA GLY A 83 -3.39 10.13 20.16
C GLY A 83 -2.17 10.90 19.63
N ARG A 84 -1.83 10.70 18.37
CA ARG A 84 -0.70 11.41 17.74
C ARG A 84 -0.96 12.89 17.46
N GLU A 85 -2.22 13.31 17.45
CA GLU A 85 -2.63 14.69 17.20
C GLU A 85 -2.15 15.67 18.29
N ILE A 86 -1.86 15.17 19.49
CA ILE A 86 -1.32 15.98 20.60
C ILE A 86 0.19 15.76 20.68
N SER A 87 0.92 16.87 20.86
CA SER A 87 2.38 16.86 21.03
C SER A 87 2.84 15.84 22.07
N ARG A 88 3.98 15.19 21.81
CA ARG A 88 4.51 14.07 22.60
C ARG A 88 4.47 14.38 24.10
N ALA A 89 3.83 13.50 24.87
CA ALA A 89 3.78 13.64 26.31
C ALA A 89 5.22 13.58 26.88
N LYS A 90 5.67 14.64 27.57
CA LYS A 90 7.01 14.69 28.17
C LYS A 90 7.21 13.63 29.26
N ASP A 91 6.13 13.29 29.98
CA ASP A 91 6.12 12.38 31.13
C ASP A 91 5.14 11.19 30.94
N GLY A 92 4.92 10.74 29.69
CA GLY A 92 3.95 9.69 29.35
C GLY A 92 4.56 8.43 28.73
N LEU A 93 3.86 7.30 28.86
CA LEU A 93 4.18 6.06 28.14
C LEU A 93 3.80 6.24 26.67
N VAL A 94 4.72 5.96 25.74
CA VAL A 94 4.41 5.95 24.29
C VAL A 94 4.34 4.51 23.81
N LEU A 95 3.16 4.08 23.36
CA LEU A 95 2.97 2.80 22.70
C LEU A 95 3.57 2.86 21.31
N SER A 96 4.52 1.96 21.05
CA SER A 96 5.12 1.80 19.74
C SER A 96 4.31 0.80 18.91
N ARG A 97 4.26 1.00 17.60
CA ARG A 97 3.64 0.02 16.70
C ARG A 97 4.39 -1.30 16.80
N SER A 98 3.64 -2.40 16.86
CA SER A 98 4.21 -3.74 16.85
C SER A 98 5.09 -3.98 15.63
N ASN A 99 6.13 -4.80 15.81
CA ASN A 99 6.95 -5.21 14.68
C ASN A 99 6.13 -6.10 13.71
N LYS A 100 6.63 -6.30 12.49
CA LYS A 100 5.91 -7.03 11.43
C LYS A 100 5.61 -8.48 11.82
N THR A 101 6.56 -9.14 12.48
CA THR A 101 6.48 -10.55 12.85
C THR A 101 5.42 -10.77 13.91
N ASP A 102 5.50 -10.01 15.02
CA ASP A 102 4.58 -10.14 16.15
C ASP A 102 3.15 -9.77 15.76
N PHE A 103 2.99 -8.71 14.95
CA PHE A 103 1.67 -8.32 14.45
C PHE A 103 1.03 -9.41 13.60
N ARG A 104 1.81 -10.05 12.72
CA ARG A 104 1.31 -11.16 11.89
C ARG A 104 0.97 -12.37 12.76
N GLN A 105 1.83 -12.73 13.70
CA GLN A 105 1.60 -13.86 14.59
C GLN A 105 0.33 -13.67 15.42
N ALA A 106 0.13 -12.47 15.99
CA ALA A 106 -1.09 -12.17 16.75
C ALA A 106 -2.37 -12.35 15.92
N LEU A 107 -2.36 -11.98 14.63
CA LEU A 107 -3.49 -12.21 13.73
C LEU A 107 -3.75 -13.70 13.47
N VAL A 108 -2.69 -14.51 13.35
CA VAL A 108 -2.80 -15.97 13.21
C VAL A 108 -3.33 -16.60 14.49
N ASP A 109 -2.85 -16.15 15.66
CA ASP A 109 -3.34 -16.61 16.97
C ASP A 109 -4.81 -16.27 17.19
N MET A 110 -5.31 -15.21 16.52
CA MET A 110 -6.74 -14.86 16.47
C MET A 110 -7.57 -15.73 15.49
N GLY A 111 -6.95 -16.71 14.83
CA GLY A 111 -7.62 -17.68 13.95
C GLY A 111 -7.64 -17.31 12.45
N LEU A 112 -6.86 -16.32 12.02
CA LEU A 112 -6.71 -15.99 10.60
C LEU A 112 -5.67 -16.89 9.92
N SER A 113 -5.85 -17.18 8.63
CA SER A 113 -4.82 -17.88 7.85
C SER A 113 -3.55 -17.04 7.73
N GLU A 114 -2.39 -17.69 7.56
CA GLU A 114 -1.11 -16.98 7.40
C GLU A 114 -1.12 -15.98 6.25
N GLU A 115 -1.75 -16.35 5.13
CA GLU A 115 -1.91 -15.50 3.96
C GLU A 115 -2.75 -14.26 4.28
N ARG A 116 -3.91 -14.43 4.92
CA ARG A 116 -4.78 -13.32 5.30
C ARG A 116 -4.11 -12.41 6.33
N ALA A 117 -3.38 -12.98 7.30
CA ALA A 117 -2.60 -12.23 8.27
C ALA A 117 -1.46 -11.42 7.61
N TYR A 118 -0.78 -12.02 6.62
CA TYR A 118 0.24 -11.34 5.83
C TYR A 118 -0.35 -10.14 5.06
N ASN A 119 -1.46 -10.35 4.35
CA ASN A 119 -2.13 -9.31 3.58
C ASN A 119 -2.65 -8.18 4.48
N LEU A 120 -3.33 -8.50 5.58
CA LEU A 120 -3.80 -7.49 6.55
C LEU A 120 -2.64 -6.71 7.18
N SER A 121 -1.51 -7.35 7.51
CA SER A 121 -0.32 -6.66 8.02
C SER A 121 0.26 -5.68 7.00
N LYS A 122 0.36 -6.10 5.73
CA LYS A 122 0.85 -5.28 4.61
C LYS A 122 -0.10 -4.10 4.34
N ASN A 123 -1.40 -4.35 4.29
CA ASN A 123 -2.39 -3.40 3.80
C ASN A 123 -2.83 -2.42 4.89
N SER A 124 -2.87 -2.84 6.16
CA SER A 124 -3.10 -1.92 7.29
C SER A 124 -1.89 -1.05 7.63
N LYS A 125 -0.69 -1.39 7.11
CA LYS A 125 0.60 -0.87 7.59
C LYS A 125 0.76 -0.96 9.12
N ARG A 126 0.09 -1.94 9.74
CA ARG A 126 0.02 -2.16 11.20
C ARG A 126 -0.63 -1.00 11.96
N ASN A 127 -1.48 -0.22 11.29
CA ASN A 127 -2.38 0.74 11.94
C ASN A 127 -3.65 0.01 12.38
N LEU A 128 -3.99 0.07 13.66
CA LEU A 128 -5.13 -0.67 14.21
C LEU A 128 -6.49 -0.15 13.73
N ASN A 129 -6.65 1.14 13.45
CA ASN A 129 -7.90 1.67 12.89
C ASN A 129 -8.12 1.20 11.46
N VAL A 130 -7.05 1.20 10.64
CA VAL A 130 -7.10 0.61 9.30
C VAL A 130 -7.41 -0.89 9.40
N LEU A 131 -6.72 -1.62 10.28
CA LEU A 131 -6.99 -3.04 10.50
C LEU A 131 -8.47 -3.27 10.86
N ARG A 132 -9.00 -2.50 11.82
CA ARG A 132 -10.41 -2.59 12.26
C ARG A 132 -11.36 -2.42 11.09
N ARG A 133 -11.11 -1.46 10.19
CA ARG A 133 -11.93 -1.28 8.98
C ARG A 133 -11.82 -2.45 8.01
N LEU A 134 -10.61 -2.95 7.77
CA LEU A 134 -10.39 -4.07 6.86
C LEU A 134 -10.99 -5.41 7.35
N ILE A 135 -11.20 -5.57 8.67
CA ILE A 135 -11.84 -6.77 9.25
C ILE A 135 -13.29 -6.55 9.68
N ALA A 136 -13.82 -5.31 9.59
CA ALA A 136 -15.15 -4.98 10.09
C ALA A 136 -16.24 -5.68 9.27
N VAL A 137 -17.25 -6.20 9.97
CA VAL A 137 -18.47 -6.72 9.34
C VAL A 137 -19.34 -5.57 8.80
N ALA A 138 -19.31 -4.42 9.46
CA ALA A 138 -20.03 -3.19 9.07
C ALA A 138 -19.04 -1.99 9.01
N PRO A 139 -18.26 -1.87 7.92
CA PRO A 139 -17.21 -0.85 7.79
C PRO A 139 -17.74 0.60 7.86
N GLU A 140 -18.99 0.82 7.48
CA GLU A 140 -19.64 2.13 7.47
C GLU A 140 -19.68 2.80 8.84
N ILE A 141 -19.76 2.01 9.92
CA ILE A 141 -19.74 2.48 11.32
C ILE A 141 -18.37 3.08 11.67
N HIS A 142 -17.33 2.70 10.94
CA HIS A 142 -15.96 3.15 11.13
C HIS A 142 -15.52 4.14 10.04
N THR A 143 -16.45 4.77 9.32
CA THR A 143 -16.12 5.77 8.30
C THR A 143 -15.46 7.00 8.94
N PRO A 144 -14.18 7.27 8.65
CA PRO A 144 -13.48 8.42 9.22
C PRO A 144 -13.94 9.74 8.59
N ASP A 145 -13.70 10.86 9.26
CA ASP A 145 -14.16 12.19 8.82
C ASP A 145 -13.67 12.57 7.42
N TRP A 146 -12.45 12.17 7.07
CA TRP A 146 -11.86 12.43 5.75
C TRP A 146 -12.56 11.67 4.62
N ALA A 147 -13.29 10.59 4.92
CA ALA A 147 -14.03 9.80 3.95
C ALA A 147 -15.51 10.20 3.82
N LYS A 148 -15.98 11.20 4.59
CA LYS A 148 -17.35 11.71 4.48
C LYS A 148 -17.56 12.52 3.19
N PRO A 149 -18.80 12.63 2.67
CA PRO A 149 -19.08 13.30 1.39
C PRO A 149 -18.52 14.72 1.26
N GLU A 150 -18.56 15.50 2.33
CA GLU A 150 -18.05 16.87 2.39
C GLU A 150 -16.52 16.97 2.24
N ASN A 151 -15.78 15.88 2.45
CA ASN A 151 -14.31 15.84 2.48
C ASN A 151 -13.70 14.94 1.42
N GLY A 152 -14.30 13.76 1.17
CA GLY A 152 -13.67 12.67 0.43
C GLY A 152 -13.26 13.03 -0.99
N ARG A 153 -14.00 13.94 -1.64
CA ARG A 153 -13.70 14.39 -3.02
C ARG A 153 -12.32 15.05 -3.15
N SER A 154 -11.87 15.77 -2.11
CA SER A 154 -10.56 16.45 -2.09
C SER A 154 -9.38 15.47 -2.07
N LEU A 155 -9.61 14.20 -1.72
CA LEU A 155 -8.59 13.18 -1.58
C LEU A 155 -8.46 12.26 -2.80
N ILE A 156 -9.27 12.44 -3.85
CA ILE A 156 -9.24 11.57 -5.03
C ILE A 156 -7.90 11.62 -5.75
N ALA A 157 -7.28 12.79 -5.89
CA ALA A 157 -5.95 12.89 -6.51
C ALA A 157 -4.89 12.11 -5.72
N VAL A 158 -4.93 12.19 -4.40
CA VAL A 158 -4.02 11.46 -3.52
C VAL A 158 -4.29 9.96 -3.54
N LEU A 159 -5.57 9.57 -3.60
CA LEU A 159 -5.98 8.18 -3.77
C LEU A 159 -5.36 7.57 -5.03
N LEU A 160 -5.50 8.28 -6.16
CA LEU A 160 -5.04 7.81 -7.47
C LEU A 160 -3.51 7.79 -7.59
N ALA A 161 -2.84 8.77 -6.99
CA ALA A 161 -1.37 8.86 -6.99
C ALA A 161 -0.70 7.86 -6.05
N GLY A 162 -1.32 7.56 -4.89
CA GLY A 162 -0.76 6.68 -3.87
C GLY A 162 0.32 7.33 -3.01
N ALA A 163 1.43 7.77 -3.62
CA ALA A 163 2.53 8.47 -2.97
C ALA A 163 3.30 9.33 -3.98
N TRP A 164 3.97 10.39 -3.52
CA TRP A 164 4.83 11.23 -4.38
C TRP A 164 5.87 12.01 -3.56
N ASP A 165 6.88 12.54 -4.23
CA ASP A 165 7.94 13.37 -3.61
C ASP A 165 7.70 14.85 -3.92
N ASP A 166 7.46 15.66 -2.89
CA ASP A 166 7.22 17.11 -2.97
C ASP A 166 8.41 17.89 -3.56
N THR A 167 9.60 17.28 -3.59
CA THR A 167 10.80 17.92 -4.17
C THR A 167 10.92 17.73 -5.68
N LYS A 168 10.13 16.83 -6.28
CA LYS A 168 10.15 16.54 -7.72
C LYS A 168 9.07 17.36 -8.42
N GLU A 169 9.47 18.27 -9.30
CA GLU A 169 8.51 19.12 -10.02
C GLU A 169 7.55 18.29 -10.88
N GLY A 170 8.04 17.24 -11.54
CA GLY A 170 7.19 16.33 -12.30
C GLY A 170 6.10 15.66 -11.45
N ASP A 171 6.39 15.38 -10.17
CA ASP A 171 5.38 14.83 -9.25
C ASP A 171 4.33 15.89 -8.90
N ARG A 172 4.75 17.12 -8.61
CA ARG A 172 3.84 18.24 -8.33
C ARG A 172 2.89 18.50 -9.51
N GLU A 173 3.42 18.49 -10.73
CA GLU A 173 2.66 18.61 -11.97
C GLU A 173 1.64 17.47 -12.14
N ALA A 174 2.07 16.22 -11.93
CA ALA A 174 1.19 15.06 -12.02
C ALA A 174 0.04 15.13 -10.99
N ILE A 175 0.33 15.52 -9.74
CA ILE A 175 -0.69 15.70 -8.71
C ILE A 175 -1.66 16.83 -9.07
N ALA A 176 -1.16 17.95 -9.59
CA ALA A 176 -2.01 19.06 -10.05
C ALA A 176 -2.94 18.64 -11.19
N GLN A 177 -2.43 17.83 -12.14
CA GLN A 177 -3.23 17.27 -13.23
C GLN A 177 -4.31 16.29 -12.73
N LEU A 178 -3.96 15.38 -11.82
CA LEU A 178 -4.92 14.47 -11.19
C LEU A 178 -6.01 15.23 -10.43
N ALA A 179 -5.63 16.29 -9.70
CA ALA A 179 -6.55 17.10 -8.91
C ALA A 179 -7.33 18.13 -9.74
N ARG A 180 -6.87 18.41 -10.98
CA ARG A 180 -7.38 19.48 -11.86
C ARG A 180 -7.41 20.85 -11.18
N LYS A 181 -6.38 21.13 -10.38
CA LYS A 181 -6.20 22.39 -9.66
C LYS A 181 -4.72 22.61 -9.28
N PRO A 182 -4.32 23.82 -8.87
CA PRO A 182 -2.95 24.08 -8.47
C PRO A 182 -2.47 23.15 -7.35
N TYR A 183 -1.20 22.73 -7.42
CA TYR A 183 -0.60 21.80 -6.48
C TYR A 183 -0.68 22.31 -5.03
N GLU A 184 -0.48 23.61 -4.83
CA GLU A 184 -0.50 24.26 -3.52
C GLU A 184 -1.88 24.13 -2.85
N GLU A 185 -2.96 24.18 -3.62
CA GLU A 185 -4.32 23.94 -3.12
C GLU A 185 -4.55 22.48 -2.74
N VAL A 186 -3.92 21.53 -3.44
CA VAL A 186 -3.94 20.10 -3.04
C VAL A 186 -3.24 19.94 -1.70
N VAL A 187 -2.05 20.49 -1.55
CA VAL A 187 -1.28 20.42 -0.31
C VAL A 187 -2.04 21.08 0.85
N ALA A 188 -2.67 22.23 0.62
CA ALA A 188 -3.49 22.90 1.63
C ALA A 188 -4.65 22.01 2.11
N ASP A 189 -5.37 21.38 1.19
CA ASP A 189 -6.52 20.51 1.51
C ASP A 189 -6.12 19.29 2.35
N ILE A 190 -4.95 18.71 2.07
CA ILE A 190 -4.52 17.46 2.71
C ILE A 190 -3.72 17.67 3.98
N SER A 191 -3.10 18.84 4.14
CA SER A 191 -2.27 19.17 5.30
C SER A 191 -3.05 19.14 6.62
N ARG A 192 -4.34 19.50 6.59
CA ARG A 192 -5.21 19.43 7.78
C ARG A 192 -5.38 18.02 8.32
N TRP A 193 -5.19 17.00 7.47
CA TRP A 193 -5.38 15.60 7.86
C TRP A 193 -4.12 14.95 8.44
N VAL A 194 -2.92 15.45 8.13
CA VAL A 194 -1.65 14.83 8.54
C VAL A 194 -1.55 14.65 10.06
N ASN A 195 -2.12 15.60 10.80
CA ASN A 195 -2.09 15.62 12.26
C ASN A 195 -3.42 15.18 12.89
N SER A 196 -4.36 14.60 12.13
CA SER A 196 -5.56 14.01 12.71
C SER A 196 -5.23 12.69 13.42
N SER A 197 -6.13 12.24 14.29
CA SER A 197 -6.00 10.95 14.99
C SER A 197 -6.06 9.75 14.04
N ASP A 198 -6.80 9.86 12.93
CA ASP A 198 -6.90 8.84 11.88
C ASP A 198 -6.60 9.45 10.50
N PRO A 199 -5.31 9.69 10.17
CA PRO A 199 -4.94 10.33 8.91
C PRO A 199 -5.15 9.39 7.70
N PRO A 200 -5.68 9.87 6.56
CA PRO A 200 -5.61 9.14 5.29
C PRO A 200 -4.20 9.20 4.69
N VAL A 201 -3.45 10.26 5.01
CA VAL A 201 -2.16 10.60 4.42
C VAL A 201 -1.14 10.89 5.50
N ARG A 202 0.12 10.57 5.23
CA ARG A 202 1.25 10.96 6.09
C ARG A 202 2.36 11.59 5.25
N ARG A 203 3.14 12.44 5.90
CA ARG A 203 4.33 13.06 5.31
C ARG A 203 5.58 12.55 6.03
N VAL A 204 6.56 12.05 5.26
CA VAL A 204 7.87 11.60 5.78
C VAL A 204 8.95 12.32 4.99
N GLY A 205 9.58 13.33 5.61
CA GLY A 205 10.44 14.27 4.89
C GLY A 205 9.65 15.01 3.82
N SER A 206 10.06 14.89 2.56
CA SER A 206 9.35 15.44 1.39
C SER A 206 8.27 14.51 0.84
N VAL A 207 8.22 13.24 1.26
CA VAL A 207 7.36 12.24 0.63
C VAL A 207 5.97 12.27 1.27
N TRP A 208 4.96 12.49 0.43
CA TRP A 208 3.56 12.28 0.76
C TRP A 208 3.14 10.87 0.38
N GLN A 209 2.36 10.21 1.23
CA GLN A 209 1.88 8.85 0.98
C GLN A 209 0.57 8.56 1.69
N LEU A 210 -0.31 7.78 1.05
CA LEU A 210 -1.45 7.17 1.70
C LEU A 210 -0.98 6.25 2.83
N ILE A 211 -1.75 6.18 3.92
CA ILE A 211 -1.51 5.19 4.97
C ILE A 211 -1.86 3.80 4.47
N SER A 212 -3.01 3.64 3.82
CA SER A 212 -3.45 2.37 3.24
C SER A 212 -4.23 2.61 1.97
N CYS A 213 -3.65 2.24 0.83
CA CYS A 213 -4.31 2.40 -0.46
C CYS A 213 -5.59 1.56 -0.54
N GLU A 214 -5.59 0.34 0.00
CA GLU A 214 -6.79 -0.53 0.01
C GLU A 214 -7.95 0.04 0.83
N ASP A 215 -7.67 0.46 2.06
CA ASP A 215 -8.68 1.07 2.93
C ASP A 215 -9.19 2.40 2.36
N SER A 216 -8.27 3.25 1.87
CA SER A 216 -8.64 4.49 1.19
C SER A 216 -9.46 4.23 -0.07
N TRP A 217 -9.15 3.22 -0.88
CA TRP A 217 -9.93 2.87 -2.06
C TRP A 217 -11.35 2.44 -1.69
N HIS A 218 -11.49 1.57 -0.69
CA HIS A 218 -12.80 1.15 -0.20
C HIS A 218 -13.65 2.35 0.24
N LEU A 219 -13.04 3.33 0.92
CA LEU A 219 -13.76 4.46 1.49
C LEU A 219 -14.06 5.59 0.49
N LEU A 220 -13.17 5.81 -0.48
CA LEU A 220 -13.18 6.99 -1.36
C LEU A 220 -13.55 6.71 -2.81
N SER A 221 -13.46 5.47 -3.30
CA SER A 221 -13.74 5.13 -4.71
C SER A 221 -15.14 5.55 -5.17
N ARG A 222 -16.11 5.62 -4.25
CA ARG A 222 -17.47 6.15 -4.50
C ARG A 222 -17.53 7.62 -4.91
N PHE A 223 -16.46 8.39 -4.71
CA PHE A 223 -16.37 9.79 -5.12
C PHE A 223 -15.61 9.99 -6.44
N ILE A 224 -15.10 8.91 -7.04
CA ILE A 224 -14.43 8.95 -8.35
C ILE A 224 -15.48 9.20 -9.43
N VAL A 225 -15.24 10.20 -10.29
CA VAL A 225 -16.05 10.46 -11.47
C VAL A 225 -15.28 10.17 -12.75
N ARG A 226 -15.97 10.15 -13.90
CA ARG A 226 -15.38 9.87 -15.21
C ARG A 226 -14.14 10.72 -15.51
N ASP A 227 -14.21 12.02 -15.26
CA ASP A 227 -13.09 12.92 -15.53
C ASP A 227 -11.84 12.59 -14.69
N ASP A 228 -12.02 12.03 -13.48
CA ASP A 228 -10.88 11.61 -12.66
C ASP A 228 -10.18 10.39 -13.27
N LEU A 229 -10.95 9.46 -13.86
CA LEU A 229 -10.39 8.31 -14.58
C LEU A 229 -9.65 8.74 -15.85
N GLU A 230 -10.16 9.72 -16.59
CA GLU A 230 -9.47 10.26 -17.77
C GLU A 230 -8.18 10.99 -17.37
N ALA A 231 -8.23 11.82 -16.31
CA ALA A 231 -7.03 12.45 -15.76
C ALA A 231 -6.00 11.40 -15.30
N PHE A 232 -6.45 10.37 -14.60
CA PHE A 232 -5.61 9.26 -14.14
C PHE A 232 -4.95 8.53 -15.30
N LYS A 233 -5.71 8.18 -16.34
CA LYS A 233 -5.17 7.57 -17.56
C LYS A 233 -4.09 8.43 -18.19
N ASN A 234 -4.36 9.71 -18.41
CA ASN A 234 -3.42 10.62 -19.06
C ASN A 234 -2.13 10.79 -18.25
N VAL A 235 -2.26 10.99 -16.93
CA VAL A 235 -1.11 11.10 -16.03
C VAL A 235 -0.32 9.79 -15.99
N THR A 236 -1.00 8.65 -15.94
CA THR A 236 -0.35 7.33 -15.94
C THR A 236 0.45 7.10 -17.21
N LEU A 237 -0.13 7.38 -18.37
CA LEU A 237 0.57 7.23 -19.66
C LEU A 237 1.75 8.19 -19.78
N SER A 238 1.60 9.44 -19.35
CA SER A 238 2.67 10.44 -19.35
C SER A 238 3.83 10.03 -18.42
N VAL A 239 3.51 9.70 -17.17
CA VAL A 239 4.50 9.42 -16.12
C VAL A 239 5.17 8.07 -16.34
N LEU A 240 4.41 7.00 -16.59
CA LEU A 240 4.97 5.65 -16.78
C LEU A 240 5.55 5.45 -18.17
N GLY A 241 4.99 6.10 -19.19
CA GLY A 241 5.55 6.14 -20.56
C GLY A 241 6.78 7.03 -20.70
N THR A 242 7.23 7.68 -19.62
CA THR A 242 8.51 8.41 -19.62
C THR A 242 9.67 7.43 -19.49
N PHE A 243 10.54 7.49 -20.48
CA PHE A 243 11.84 6.84 -20.52
C PHE A 243 12.79 7.37 -19.45
N ASP A 244 13.51 6.46 -18.77
CA ASP A 244 14.55 6.77 -17.81
C ASP A 244 15.85 7.23 -18.51
N PRO A 245 16.23 8.52 -18.39
CA PRO A 245 17.39 9.08 -19.09
C PRO A 245 18.71 8.39 -18.73
N ARG A 246 18.76 7.57 -17.66
CA ARG A 246 19.94 6.78 -17.31
C ARG A 246 20.39 5.90 -18.47
N TYR A 247 19.48 5.37 -19.29
CA TYR A 247 19.86 4.43 -20.34
C TYR A 247 20.57 5.10 -21.53
N GLU A 248 20.60 6.43 -21.58
CA GLU A 248 21.46 7.20 -22.49
C GLU A 248 22.94 7.13 -22.09
N LEU A 249 23.23 6.73 -20.84
CA LEU A 249 24.59 6.56 -20.34
C LEU A 249 25.12 5.15 -20.67
N PRO A 250 26.45 5.03 -20.86
CA PRO A 250 27.13 3.73 -20.89
C PRO A 250 26.86 2.90 -19.64
N LEU A 251 26.86 1.56 -19.77
CA LEU A 251 26.52 0.62 -18.69
C LEU A 251 27.30 0.86 -17.39
N ASP A 252 28.59 1.20 -17.50
CA ASP A 252 29.49 1.45 -16.39
C ASP A 252 29.32 2.83 -15.74
N GLN A 253 28.43 3.68 -16.23
CA GLN A 253 28.16 5.03 -15.70
C GLN A 253 26.75 5.18 -15.11
N ARG A 254 25.84 4.24 -15.38
CA ARG A 254 24.43 4.30 -14.97
C ARG A 254 24.20 4.33 -13.47
N TYR A 255 25.08 3.71 -12.68
CA TYR A 255 25.01 3.75 -11.21
C TYR A 255 25.14 5.19 -10.65
N ALA A 256 25.74 6.10 -11.42
CA ALA A 256 25.96 7.50 -11.09
C ALA A 256 25.07 8.44 -11.92
N ALA A 257 23.98 7.95 -12.53
CA ALA A 257 23.12 8.72 -13.43
C ALA A 257 22.67 10.08 -12.86
N SER A 258 22.30 10.14 -11.57
CA SER A 258 21.92 11.39 -10.91
C SER A 258 23.03 12.43 -10.86
N ILE A 259 24.31 12.01 -10.77
CA ILE A 259 25.46 12.93 -10.82
C ILE A 259 25.58 13.57 -12.22
N TYR A 260 25.19 12.83 -13.26
CA TYR A 260 25.14 13.30 -14.64
C TYR A 260 23.83 14.05 -14.98
N GLY A 261 22.95 14.27 -14.00
CA GLY A 261 21.64 14.89 -14.21
C GLY A 261 20.68 14.03 -15.05
N LYS A 262 20.91 12.72 -15.13
CA LYS A 262 20.07 11.75 -15.83
C LYS A 262 19.07 11.09 -14.87
N ASP A 263 18.25 11.93 -14.25
CA ASP A 263 17.19 11.49 -13.36
C ASP A 263 15.82 11.50 -14.05
N LEU A 264 14.96 10.55 -13.68
CA LEU A 264 13.55 10.62 -14.01
C LEU A 264 12.92 11.92 -13.44
N PRO A 265 12.02 12.57 -14.21
CA PRO A 265 11.32 13.76 -13.75
C PRO A 265 10.36 13.44 -12.59
N ASN A 266 9.77 12.24 -12.63
CA ASN A 266 8.86 11.74 -11.61
C ASN A 266 9.57 10.78 -10.65
N SER A 267 9.18 10.81 -9.38
CA SER A 267 9.74 9.92 -8.36
C SER A 267 9.31 8.47 -8.57
N GLY A 268 10.13 7.54 -8.07
CA GLY A 268 9.75 6.13 -7.98
C GLY A 268 8.52 5.90 -7.09
N PHE A 269 8.24 6.80 -6.14
CA PHE A 269 7.04 6.74 -5.28
C PHE A 269 5.76 6.93 -6.10
N LEU A 270 5.71 7.96 -6.94
CA LEU A 270 4.56 8.22 -7.81
C LEU A 270 4.38 7.13 -8.85
N ARG A 271 5.46 6.75 -9.54
CA ARG A 271 5.42 5.68 -10.56
C ARG A 271 4.87 4.37 -9.98
N LYS A 272 5.32 4.00 -8.77
CA LYS A 272 4.82 2.81 -8.08
C LYS A 272 3.36 2.98 -7.64
N GLY A 273 2.99 4.13 -7.10
CA GLY A 273 1.62 4.40 -6.65
C GLY A 273 0.60 4.34 -7.80
N LEU A 274 0.94 4.88 -8.98
CA LEU A 274 0.10 4.77 -10.17
C LEU A 274 -0.10 3.30 -10.61
N ALA A 275 0.96 2.49 -10.58
CA ALA A 275 0.87 1.06 -10.89
C ALA A 275 0.03 0.28 -9.86
N GLU A 276 0.19 0.57 -8.56
CA GLU A 276 -0.63 -0.02 -7.49
C GLU A 276 -2.12 0.37 -7.65
N THR A 277 -2.41 1.62 -8.04
CA THR A 277 -3.77 2.07 -8.34
C THR A 277 -4.37 1.35 -9.55
N LEU A 278 -3.59 1.10 -10.62
CA LEU A 278 -4.05 0.28 -11.75
C LEU A 278 -4.46 -1.13 -11.29
N ALA A 279 -3.64 -1.78 -10.48
CA ALA A 279 -3.93 -3.12 -9.95
C ALA A 279 -5.19 -3.14 -9.07
N ILE A 280 -5.38 -2.13 -8.21
CA ILE A 280 -6.58 -2.01 -7.39
C ILE A 280 -7.82 -1.75 -8.25
N LEU A 281 -7.72 -0.87 -9.26
CA LEU A 281 -8.83 -0.57 -10.15
C LEU A 281 -9.24 -1.80 -10.97
N ALA A 282 -8.28 -2.57 -11.49
CA ALA A 282 -8.52 -3.81 -12.22
C ALA A 282 -9.25 -4.87 -11.37
N THR A 283 -8.82 -5.03 -10.11
CA THR A 283 -9.32 -6.09 -9.23
C THR A 283 -10.60 -5.72 -8.47
N ARG A 284 -10.85 -4.44 -8.21
CA ARG A 284 -12.00 -3.99 -7.41
C ARG A 284 -13.04 -3.19 -8.18
N GLY A 285 -12.67 -2.58 -9.31
CA GLY A 285 -13.51 -1.64 -10.03
C GLY A 285 -13.96 -0.44 -9.19
N LEU A 286 -14.95 0.29 -9.70
CA LEU A 286 -15.67 1.32 -8.95
C LEU A 286 -16.97 0.78 -8.32
N PRO A 287 -17.49 1.39 -7.23
CA PRO A 287 -18.76 0.99 -6.65
C PRO A 287 -19.95 1.01 -7.63
N SER A 288 -19.92 1.90 -8.63
CA SER A 288 -20.93 1.95 -9.70
C SER A 288 -20.83 0.80 -10.70
N GLU A 289 -19.70 0.10 -10.73
CA GLU A 289 -19.39 -1.02 -11.64
C GLU A 289 -19.60 -2.39 -10.92
N THR A 290 -20.20 -2.39 -9.72
CA THR A 290 -20.33 -3.58 -8.84
C THR A 290 -21.07 -4.78 -9.41
N GLN A 291 -21.78 -4.64 -10.54
CA GLN A 291 -22.43 -5.76 -11.23
C GLN A 291 -21.56 -6.38 -12.33
N ASP A 292 -20.55 -5.66 -12.85
CA ASP A 292 -19.64 -6.14 -13.88
C ASP A 292 -18.31 -5.39 -13.80
N ILE A 293 -17.23 -6.09 -13.45
CA ILE A 293 -15.89 -5.51 -13.34
C ILE A 293 -15.21 -5.33 -14.71
N LYS A 294 -15.76 -5.93 -15.78
CA LYS A 294 -15.20 -5.86 -17.13
C LYS A 294 -14.88 -4.45 -17.60
N PRO A 295 -15.71 -3.40 -17.36
CA PRO A 295 -15.37 -2.04 -17.78
C PRO A 295 -14.10 -1.51 -17.10
N ALA A 296 -13.82 -1.90 -15.85
CA ALA A 296 -12.58 -1.54 -15.18
C ALA A 296 -11.39 -2.31 -15.75
N GLN A 297 -11.54 -3.62 -15.96
CA GLN A 297 -10.50 -4.47 -16.54
C GLN A 297 -10.13 -4.05 -17.97
N GLU A 298 -11.12 -3.77 -18.82
CA GLU A 298 -10.92 -3.28 -20.19
C GLU A 298 -10.19 -1.95 -20.21
N ARG A 299 -10.53 -1.04 -19.29
CA ARG A 299 -9.86 0.26 -19.14
C ARG A 299 -8.39 0.10 -18.77
N VAL A 300 -8.10 -0.73 -17.76
CA VAL A 300 -6.72 -0.98 -17.30
C VAL A 300 -5.91 -1.73 -18.36
N SER A 301 -6.50 -2.72 -19.01
CA SER A 301 -5.91 -3.45 -20.14
C SER A 301 -5.53 -2.50 -21.27
N GLY A 302 -6.43 -1.56 -21.63
CA GLY A 302 -6.14 -0.55 -22.65
C GLY A 302 -5.00 0.40 -22.28
N ILE A 303 -4.84 0.75 -20.99
CA ILE A 303 -3.70 1.55 -20.51
C ILE A 303 -2.40 0.75 -20.62
N ILE A 304 -2.38 -0.49 -20.15
CA ILE A 304 -1.19 -1.35 -20.17
C ILE A 304 -0.75 -1.64 -21.61
N TYR A 305 -1.69 -1.96 -22.50
CA TYR A 305 -1.41 -2.12 -23.92
C TYR A 305 -0.80 -0.84 -24.52
N GLN A 306 -1.31 0.35 -24.19
CA GLN A 306 -0.72 1.61 -24.65
C GLN A 306 0.71 1.84 -24.11
N LEU A 307 1.00 1.40 -22.89
CA LEU A 307 2.34 1.51 -22.30
C LEU A 307 3.36 0.53 -22.88
N LEU A 308 2.92 -0.65 -23.33
CA LEU A 308 3.80 -1.79 -23.62
C LEU A 308 3.68 -2.38 -25.04
N ASN A 309 2.82 -1.85 -25.91
CA ASN A 309 2.62 -2.38 -27.27
C ASN A 309 3.92 -2.44 -28.10
N SER A 310 3.86 -3.15 -29.23
CA SER A 310 4.99 -3.38 -30.15
C SER A 310 5.70 -2.13 -30.69
N ASN A 311 5.08 -0.95 -30.68
CA ASN A 311 5.75 0.30 -31.11
C ASN A 311 6.64 0.90 -30.02
N VAL A 312 6.60 0.33 -28.81
CA VAL A 312 7.33 0.82 -27.65
C VAL A 312 8.75 0.29 -27.65
N ASP A 313 9.70 1.21 -27.52
CA ASP A 313 11.13 0.89 -27.48
C ASP A 313 11.51 0.16 -26.16
N TRP A 314 12.56 -0.67 -26.21
CA TRP A 314 13.07 -1.42 -25.07
C TRP A 314 13.40 -0.54 -23.87
N HIS A 315 13.75 0.71 -24.12
CA HIS A 315 14.01 1.75 -23.13
C HIS A 315 12.83 1.92 -22.16
N ILE A 316 11.57 1.85 -22.62
CA ILE A 316 10.38 1.96 -21.75
C ILE A 316 10.23 0.71 -20.90
N TRP A 317 10.36 -0.48 -21.50
CA TRP A 317 10.37 -1.76 -20.76
C TRP A 317 11.42 -1.75 -19.65
N ALA A 318 12.62 -1.27 -19.96
CA ALA A 318 13.70 -1.15 -19.00
C ALA A 318 13.39 -0.13 -17.89
N SER A 319 12.74 0.99 -18.23
CA SER A 319 12.32 2.04 -17.29
C SER A 319 11.17 1.59 -16.37
N LEU A 320 10.43 0.56 -16.77
CA LEU A 320 9.32 -0.02 -16.02
C LEU A 320 9.69 -1.30 -15.28
N ALA A 321 10.92 -1.82 -15.44
CA ALA A 321 11.33 -3.14 -14.96
C ALA A 321 10.92 -3.44 -13.51
N TYR A 322 11.08 -2.48 -12.59
CA TYR A 322 10.77 -2.65 -11.18
C TYR A 322 9.26 -2.64 -10.84
N ILE A 323 8.40 -2.24 -11.78
CA ILE A 323 6.93 -2.26 -11.65
C ILE A 323 6.22 -3.20 -12.65
N LEU A 324 6.95 -3.81 -13.59
CA LEU A 324 6.37 -4.81 -14.51
C LEU A 324 5.57 -5.90 -13.79
N PRO A 325 5.99 -6.44 -12.63
CA PRO A 325 5.17 -7.43 -11.92
C PRO A 325 3.79 -6.92 -11.51
N THR A 326 3.70 -5.65 -11.08
CA THR A 326 2.42 -5.02 -10.71
C THR A 326 1.56 -4.75 -11.93
N LEU A 327 2.16 -4.37 -13.06
CA LEU A 327 1.43 -4.18 -14.32
C LEU A 327 0.90 -5.52 -14.87
N ALA A 328 1.71 -6.57 -14.80
CA ALA A 328 1.32 -7.92 -15.17
C ALA A 328 0.14 -8.41 -14.32
N GLU A 329 0.19 -8.23 -12.99
CA GLU A 329 -0.92 -8.57 -12.09
C GLU A 329 -2.19 -7.76 -12.40
N ALA A 330 -2.05 -6.50 -12.83
CA ALA A 330 -3.20 -5.63 -13.12
C ALA A 330 -3.95 -6.00 -14.42
N ALA A 331 -3.24 -6.38 -15.49
CA ALA A 331 -3.86 -6.90 -16.72
C ALA A 331 -3.00 -7.99 -17.36
N PRO A 332 -3.14 -9.25 -16.88
CA PRO A 332 -2.30 -10.36 -17.32
C PRO A 332 -2.34 -10.60 -18.83
N GLU A 333 -3.53 -10.61 -19.43
CA GLU A 333 -3.68 -10.92 -20.85
C GLU A 333 -3.07 -9.84 -21.74
N ALA A 334 -3.35 -8.56 -21.45
CA ALA A 334 -2.77 -7.43 -22.18
C ALA A 334 -1.24 -7.36 -22.02
N PHE A 335 -0.72 -7.73 -20.84
CA PHE A 335 0.71 -7.83 -20.59
C PHE A 335 1.34 -8.95 -21.41
N LEU A 336 0.76 -10.15 -21.41
CA LEU A 336 1.28 -11.29 -22.15
C LEU A 336 1.21 -11.07 -23.66
N GLU A 337 0.15 -10.44 -24.16
CA GLU A 337 0.04 -10.00 -25.57
C GLU A 337 1.19 -9.04 -25.93
N ALA A 338 1.43 -8.02 -25.10
CA ALA A 338 2.53 -7.09 -25.29
C ALA A 338 3.91 -7.77 -25.26
N VAL A 339 4.09 -8.80 -24.43
CA VAL A 339 5.33 -9.59 -24.40
C VAL A 339 5.48 -10.43 -25.67
N ASP A 340 4.43 -11.13 -26.12
CA ASP A 340 4.49 -11.89 -27.36
C ASP A 340 4.79 -10.99 -28.57
N ASP A 341 4.18 -9.82 -28.63
CA ASP A 341 4.45 -8.77 -29.62
C ASP A 341 5.91 -8.27 -29.57
N GLY A 342 6.41 -7.98 -28.37
CA GLY A 342 7.80 -7.54 -28.15
C GLY A 342 8.85 -8.62 -28.46
N LEU A 343 8.43 -9.88 -28.57
CA LEU A 343 9.25 -11.03 -28.96
C LEU A 343 9.10 -11.43 -30.43
N ALA A 344 8.21 -10.78 -31.17
CA ALA A 344 7.97 -11.06 -32.58
C ALA A 344 9.03 -10.41 -33.50
N GLY A 345 9.13 -10.93 -34.72
CA GLY A 345 10.03 -10.43 -35.76
C GLY A 345 11.48 -10.90 -35.64
N ASP A 346 12.33 -10.44 -36.56
CA ASP A 346 13.73 -10.87 -36.66
C ASP A 346 14.66 -10.19 -35.64
N ASN A 347 14.26 -9.01 -35.14
CA ASN A 347 15.00 -8.24 -34.13
C ASN A 347 14.08 -7.88 -32.96
N PRO A 348 13.84 -8.81 -32.03
CA PRO A 348 12.85 -8.58 -30.99
C PRO A 348 13.29 -7.53 -29.97
N THR A 349 12.43 -6.54 -29.72
CA THR A 349 12.69 -5.42 -28.82
C THR A 349 13.03 -5.88 -27.41
N LEU A 350 12.32 -6.90 -26.92
CA LEU A 350 12.53 -7.44 -25.57
C LEU A 350 13.86 -8.19 -25.39
N VAL A 351 14.59 -8.52 -26.45
CA VAL A 351 15.95 -9.07 -26.29
C VAL A 351 16.93 -7.97 -25.85
N GLN A 352 16.67 -6.71 -26.22
CA GLN A 352 17.57 -5.60 -25.90
C GLN A 352 17.72 -5.37 -24.39
N ILE A 353 16.67 -5.62 -23.59
CA ILE A 353 16.75 -5.46 -22.13
C ILE A 353 17.66 -6.50 -21.46
N PHE A 354 17.91 -7.65 -22.10
CA PHE A 354 18.85 -8.67 -21.60
C PHE A 354 20.31 -8.27 -21.82
N LEU A 355 20.56 -7.39 -22.80
CA LEU A 355 21.89 -6.84 -23.07
C LEU A 355 22.27 -5.69 -22.13
N GLN A 356 21.34 -5.23 -21.29
CA GLN A 356 21.54 -4.13 -20.35
C GLN A 356 21.98 -4.62 -18.96
N GLU A 357 22.84 -5.62 -18.89
CA GLU A 357 23.39 -6.07 -17.61
C GLU A 357 24.48 -5.11 -17.12
N GLU A 358 24.25 -4.48 -15.96
CA GLU A 358 25.17 -3.55 -15.31
C GLU A 358 25.95 -4.26 -14.20
N ASP A 359 27.25 -3.97 -14.05
CA ASP A 359 28.09 -4.62 -13.03
C ASP A 359 27.64 -4.31 -11.58
N PHE A 360 27.02 -3.15 -11.36
CA PHE A 360 26.56 -2.68 -10.04
C PHE A 360 25.06 -2.37 -9.95
N GLY A 361 24.35 -2.34 -11.09
CA GLY A 361 22.96 -1.84 -11.20
C GLY A 361 21.91 -2.90 -11.51
N GLY A 362 22.31 -4.18 -11.58
CA GLY A 362 21.42 -5.28 -11.98
C GLY A 362 21.11 -5.26 -13.47
N SER A 363 19.99 -5.85 -13.88
CA SER A 363 19.57 -5.79 -15.28
C SER A 363 18.06 -5.69 -15.41
N PRO A 364 17.52 -4.88 -16.34
CA PRO A 364 16.08 -4.68 -16.46
C PRO A 364 15.30 -5.95 -16.82
N HIS A 365 15.94 -6.94 -17.45
CA HIS A 365 15.30 -8.22 -17.79
C HIS A 365 14.76 -8.97 -16.56
N THR A 366 15.35 -8.79 -15.38
CA THR A 366 14.86 -9.46 -14.17
C THR A 366 13.44 -9.02 -13.81
N GLY A 367 13.08 -7.77 -14.13
CA GLY A 367 11.73 -7.26 -13.96
C GLY A 367 10.70 -7.99 -14.80
N LEU A 368 11.04 -8.28 -16.07
CA LEU A 368 10.20 -9.08 -16.98
C LEU A 368 10.05 -10.51 -16.46
N LEU A 369 11.16 -11.13 -16.02
CA LEU A 369 11.12 -12.50 -15.49
C LEU A 369 10.26 -12.58 -14.22
N TRP A 370 10.42 -11.66 -13.27
CA TRP A 370 9.56 -11.61 -12.09
C TRP A 370 8.09 -11.41 -12.43
N ALA A 371 7.78 -10.62 -13.46
CA ALA A 371 6.40 -10.44 -13.90
C ALA A 371 5.80 -11.75 -14.45
N LEU A 372 6.55 -12.48 -15.28
CA LEU A 372 6.13 -13.78 -15.79
C LEU A 372 6.00 -14.82 -14.65
N GLU A 373 6.94 -14.84 -13.72
CA GLU A 373 6.92 -15.72 -12.54
C GLU A 373 5.71 -15.45 -11.63
N VAL A 374 5.27 -14.19 -11.51
CA VAL A 374 4.03 -13.84 -10.80
C VAL A 374 2.80 -14.42 -11.51
N LEU A 375 2.73 -14.32 -12.84
CA LEU A 375 1.57 -14.81 -13.61
C LEU A 375 1.42 -16.34 -13.60
N VAL A 376 2.52 -17.07 -13.40
CA VAL A 376 2.51 -18.55 -13.33
C VAL A 376 1.75 -19.08 -12.11
N TRP A 377 1.50 -18.24 -11.10
CA TRP A 377 0.65 -18.60 -9.97
C TRP A 377 -0.83 -18.70 -10.36
N GLU A 378 -1.23 -18.18 -11.51
CA GLU A 378 -2.55 -18.45 -12.08
C GLU A 378 -2.46 -19.54 -13.14
N ALA A 379 -3.07 -20.70 -12.85
CA ALA A 379 -2.97 -21.89 -13.68
C ALA A 379 -3.40 -21.67 -15.15
N GLN A 380 -4.27 -20.69 -15.40
CA GLN A 380 -4.70 -20.31 -16.76
C GLN A 380 -3.58 -19.72 -17.62
N TYR A 381 -2.57 -19.09 -17.03
CA TYR A 381 -1.45 -18.47 -17.77
C TYR A 381 -0.20 -19.35 -17.84
N LEU A 382 -0.14 -20.45 -17.08
CA LEU A 382 1.03 -21.33 -17.01
C LEU A 382 1.56 -21.73 -18.40
N SER A 383 0.68 -22.20 -19.29
CA SER A 383 1.06 -22.65 -20.63
C SER A 383 1.64 -21.52 -21.47
N GLN A 384 1.00 -20.34 -21.46
CA GLN A 384 1.46 -19.20 -22.25
C GLN A 384 2.81 -18.67 -21.72
N VAL A 385 2.94 -18.53 -20.40
CA VAL A 385 4.20 -18.09 -19.79
C VAL A 385 5.33 -19.07 -20.06
N THR A 386 5.06 -20.39 -20.00
CA THR A 386 6.06 -21.42 -20.33
C THR A 386 6.57 -21.28 -21.76
N LEU A 387 5.66 -21.05 -22.73
CA LEU A 387 6.05 -20.82 -24.13
C LEU A 387 6.88 -19.54 -24.29
N ILE A 388 6.50 -18.45 -23.63
CA ILE A 388 7.24 -17.18 -23.63
C ILE A 388 8.64 -17.39 -23.05
N LEU A 389 8.77 -18.02 -21.88
CA LEU A 389 10.06 -18.31 -21.26
C LEU A 389 10.92 -19.24 -22.14
N GLY A 390 10.31 -20.20 -22.84
CA GLY A 390 11.01 -21.05 -23.81
C GLY A 390 11.49 -20.30 -25.06
N LYS A 391 10.76 -19.28 -25.53
CA LYS A 391 11.23 -18.35 -26.57
C LYS A 391 12.39 -17.50 -26.04
N LEU A 392 12.21 -16.87 -24.87
CA LEU A 392 13.24 -16.06 -24.21
C LEU A 392 14.52 -16.85 -23.96
N SER A 393 14.43 -18.11 -23.51
CA SER A 393 15.59 -18.97 -23.26
C SER A 393 16.40 -19.26 -24.53
N ARG A 394 15.78 -19.24 -25.72
CA ARG A 394 16.48 -19.41 -27.00
C ARG A 394 17.15 -18.11 -27.47
N LEU A 395 16.59 -16.97 -27.08
CA LEU A 395 17.06 -15.64 -27.47
C LEU A 395 18.02 -15.02 -26.43
N ASP A 396 18.12 -15.61 -25.24
CA ASP A 396 18.95 -15.11 -24.14
C ASP A 396 20.43 -15.06 -24.56
N PRO A 397 21.06 -13.86 -24.58
CA PRO A 397 22.48 -13.71 -24.89
C PRO A 397 23.40 -14.23 -23.77
N GLY A 398 22.85 -14.65 -22.64
CA GLY A 398 23.59 -15.01 -21.43
C GLY A 398 24.00 -13.78 -20.61
N GLY A 399 24.83 -14.02 -19.59
CA GLY A 399 25.36 -12.99 -18.69
C GLY A 399 25.72 -13.57 -17.32
N LYS A 400 26.01 -12.70 -16.34
CA LYS A 400 26.45 -13.08 -15.00
C LYS A 400 25.27 -13.20 -14.03
N ILE A 401 24.16 -12.51 -14.28
CA ILE A 401 22.98 -12.57 -13.41
C ILE A 401 22.32 -13.95 -13.51
N LEU A 402 22.03 -14.51 -12.34
CA LEU A 402 21.47 -15.86 -12.18
C LEU A 402 20.00 -15.97 -12.62
N ASN A 403 19.20 -14.92 -12.47
CA ASN A 403 17.79 -14.93 -12.84
C ASN A 403 17.67 -14.82 -14.37
N ARG A 404 17.48 -15.96 -15.04
CA ARG A 404 17.46 -16.09 -16.50
C ARG A 404 16.30 -17.01 -16.92
N PRO A 405 15.80 -16.90 -18.16
CA PRO A 405 14.55 -17.57 -18.56
C PRO A 405 14.58 -19.09 -18.37
N PHE A 406 15.70 -19.75 -18.70
CA PHE A 406 15.86 -21.19 -18.50
C PHE A 406 15.76 -21.59 -17.02
N ARG A 407 16.30 -20.76 -16.13
CA ARG A 407 16.22 -21.01 -14.69
C ARG A 407 14.79 -20.86 -14.19
N SER A 408 14.08 -19.81 -14.59
CA SER A 408 12.66 -19.64 -14.25
C SER A 408 11.84 -20.85 -14.73
N LEU A 409 12.09 -21.36 -15.95
CA LEU A 409 11.48 -22.62 -16.42
C LEU A 409 11.79 -23.79 -15.48
N CYS A 410 13.06 -24.01 -15.13
CA CYS A 410 13.40 -25.08 -14.21
C CYS A 410 12.62 -24.94 -12.89
N GLU A 411 12.58 -23.75 -12.30
CA GLU A 411 11.93 -23.49 -11.02
C GLU A 411 10.40 -23.72 -11.05
N ILE A 412 9.73 -23.39 -12.16
CA ILE A 412 8.30 -23.67 -12.37
C ILE A 412 8.03 -25.18 -12.35
N PHE A 413 8.89 -25.97 -12.99
CA PHE A 413 8.73 -27.42 -13.14
C PHE A 413 9.44 -28.26 -12.07
N LEU A 414 9.96 -27.64 -10.99
CA LEU A 414 10.55 -28.37 -9.87
C LEU A 414 9.48 -29.12 -9.05
N CYS A 415 9.33 -30.42 -9.30
CA CYS A 415 8.31 -31.27 -8.67
C CYS A 415 8.35 -31.32 -7.12
N TRP A 416 9.49 -31.01 -6.48
CA TRP A 416 9.65 -31.03 -5.03
C TRP A 416 9.59 -29.64 -4.38
N ASN A 417 9.55 -28.57 -5.17
CA ASN A 417 9.36 -27.19 -4.70
C ASN A 417 8.67 -26.36 -5.80
N PRO A 418 7.40 -26.68 -6.12
CA PRO A 418 6.72 -26.06 -7.24
C PRO A 418 6.50 -24.57 -6.97
N GLN A 419 7.03 -23.71 -7.83
CA GLN A 419 6.76 -22.26 -7.84
C GLN A 419 5.45 -21.95 -8.60
N THR A 420 4.48 -22.86 -8.53
CA THR A 420 3.18 -22.79 -9.20
C THR A 420 2.18 -23.64 -8.42
N PRO A 421 0.88 -23.27 -8.37
CA PRO A 421 -0.15 -24.10 -7.75
C PRO A 421 -0.67 -25.20 -8.68
N ALA A 422 -0.16 -25.32 -9.90
CA ALA A 422 -0.57 -26.35 -10.85
C ALA A 422 -0.28 -27.76 -10.30
N ASN A 423 -1.26 -28.65 -10.46
CA ASN A 423 -1.08 -30.06 -10.09
C ASN A 423 -0.22 -30.79 -11.14
N LEU A 424 0.33 -31.95 -10.77
CA LEU A 424 1.25 -32.72 -11.61
C LEU A 424 0.71 -33.00 -13.03
N ALA A 425 -0.61 -33.19 -13.19
CA ALA A 425 -1.21 -33.42 -14.50
C ALA A 425 -1.24 -32.15 -15.38
N GLN A 426 -1.51 -30.99 -14.78
CA GLN A 426 -1.45 -29.68 -15.45
C GLN A 426 0.00 -29.28 -15.80
N THR A 427 0.94 -29.58 -14.89
CA THR A 427 2.38 -29.40 -15.11
C THR A 427 2.89 -30.29 -16.24
N LEU A 428 2.43 -31.53 -16.35
CA LEU A 428 2.79 -32.44 -17.45
C LEU A 428 2.11 -32.08 -18.79
N ALA A 429 0.94 -31.45 -18.75
CA ALA A 429 0.21 -31.04 -19.96
C ALA A 429 0.75 -29.74 -20.59
N SER A 430 1.55 -28.96 -19.85
CA SER A 430 2.20 -27.73 -20.32
C SER A 430 3.61 -27.95 -20.88
N TYR A 431 4.09 -29.20 -20.88
CA TYR A 431 5.39 -29.64 -21.40
C TYR A 431 5.47 -29.67 -22.93
#